data_AF-A0A536K442-F1
#
_entry.id   AF-A0A536K442-F1
#
_cell.length_a   1.000
_cell.length_b   1.000
_cell.length_c   1.000
_cell.angle_alpha   90.00
_cell.angle_beta   90.00
_cell.angle_gamma   90.00
#
_symmetry.space_group_name_H-M   'P 1'
#
loop_
_entity.id
_entity.type
_entity.pdbx_description
1 polymer ?
#
loop_
_entity_poly.entity_id
_entity_poly.type
_entity_poly.pdbx_seq_one_letter_code
_entity_poly.pdbx_strand_id
1 'polypeptide(L)'
;MSKGFRSADETQVLTEQATTAQIEEILRQDREQEARSQEKRLQGTYGTCENCEGPIGEERLAALPAATRCVECQADWEAGRTSHSPRS
;
A
#
# COMPACT_ATOMS: atom_id res chain seq x y z
N MET A 1 57.44 10.59 -13.46
CA MET A 1 56.94 9.31 -12.91
C MET A 1 55.64 9.60 -12.15
N SER A 2 54.47 9.50 -12.79
CA SER A 2 53.17 9.71 -12.13
C SER A 2 52.57 8.37 -11.73
N LYS A 3 52.79 7.95 -10.48
CA LYS A 3 52.21 6.72 -9.90
C LYS A 3 51.03 6.97 -8.96
N GLY A 4 50.68 8.24 -8.70
CA GLY A 4 49.68 8.62 -7.70
C GLY A 4 48.23 8.76 -8.18
N PHE A 5 47.94 8.75 -9.49
CA PHE A 5 46.59 9.07 -9.97
C PHE A 5 45.67 7.83 -10.07
N ARG A 6 46.19 6.62 -10.35
CA ARG A 6 45.35 5.43 -10.62
C ARG A 6 44.65 4.82 -9.40
N SER A 7 45.21 4.94 -8.19
CA SER A 7 44.61 4.32 -7.00
C SER A 7 43.38 5.05 -6.47
N ALA A 8 43.28 6.36 -6.71
CA ALA A 8 42.11 7.15 -6.34
C ALA A 8 40.92 6.86 -7.26
N ASP A 9 41.13 6.82 -8.57
CA ASP A 9 40.13 6.39 -9.55
C ASP A 9 39.60 4.97 -9.25
N GLU A 10 40.48 4.02 -8.92
CA GLU A 10 40.09 2.64 -8.64
C GLU A 10 39.25 2.51 -7.36
N THR A 11 39.62 3.23 -6.30
CA THR A 11 38.83 3.23 -5.06
C THR A 11 37.49 3.94 -5.23
N GLN A 12 37.43 5.00 -6.02
CA GLN A 12 36.18 5.69 -6.34
C GLN A 12 35.21 4.77 -7.10
N VAL A 13 35.68 4.10 -8.15
CA VAL A 13 34.85 3.18 -8.94
C VAL A 13 34.29 2.05 -8.07
N LEU A 14 35.09 1.47 -7.18
CA LEU A 14 34.61 0.43 -6.26
C LEU A 14 33.55 0.95 -5.28
N THR A 15 33.71 2.18 -4.78
CA THR A 15 32.72 2.80 -3.90
C THR A 15 31.43 3.13 -4.64
N GLU A 16 31.50 3.64 -5.87
CA GLU A 16 30.34 3.96 -6.72
C GLU A 16 29.56 2.70 -7.11
N GLN A 17 30.25 1.59 -7.38
CA GLN A 17 29.61 0.30 -7.63
C GLN A 17 28.90 -0.22 -6.38
N ALA A 18 29.54 -0.11 -5.21
CA ALA A 18 28.96 -0.54 -3.94
C ALA A 18 27.76 0.33 -3.51
N THR A 19 27.77 1.64 -3.81
CA THR A 19 26.63 2.52 -3.53
C THR A 19 25.48 2.25 -4.48
N THR A 20 25.76 2.04 -5.77
CA THR A 20 24.73 1.73 -6.77
C THR A 20 24.01 0.42 -6.44
N ALA A 21 24.77 -0.64 -6.10
CA ALA A 21 24.18 -1.92 -5.70
C ALA A 21 23.32 -1.81 -4.44
N GLN A 22 23.72 -0.99 -3.46
CA GLN A 22 22.92 -0.73 -2.26
C GLN A 22 21.64 0.04 -2.57
N ILE A 23 21.69 1.04 -3.46
CA ILE A 23 20.50 1.81 -3.87
C ILE A 23 19.49 0.88 -4.57
N GLU A 24 19.95 0.00 -5.46
CA GLU A 24 19.09 -0.95 -6.16
C GLU A 24 18.38 -1.92 -5.21
N GLU A 25 19.09 -2.40 -4.19
CA GLU A 25 18.52 -3.27 -3.15
C GLU A 25 17.42 -2.54 -2.37
N ILE A 26 17.70 -1.32 -1.90
CA ILE A 26 16.73 -0.50 -1.16
C ILE A 26 15.47 -0.26 -2.01
N LEU A 27 15.63 0.11 -3.29
CA LEU A 27 14.51 0.34 -4.20
C LEU A 27 13.70 -0.92 -4.50
N ARG A 28 14.29 -2.11 -4.38
CA ARG A 28 13.58 -3.38 -4.52
C ARG A 28 12.75 -3.65 -3.27
N GLN A 29 13.36 -3.50 -2.10
CA GLN A 29 12.69 -3.70 -0.81
C GLN A 29 11.52 -2.73 -0.62
N ASP A 30 11.69 -1.47 -1.03
CA ASP A 30 10.65 -0.45 -0.97
C ASP A 30 9.43 -0.84 -1.84
N ARG A 31 9.66 -1.24 -3.10
CA ARG A 31 8.59 -1.74 -3.97
C ARG A 31 7.85 -2.95 -3.39
N GLU A 32 8.57 -3.87 -2.76
CA GLU A 32 7.94 -5.02 -2.08
C GLU A 32 7.12 -4.60 -0.85
N GLN A 33 7.59 -3.62 -0.09
CA GLN A 33 6.87 -3.07 1.06
C GLN A 33 5.57 -2.37 0.62
N GLU A 34 5.63 -1.59 -0.45
CA GLU A 34 4.46 -0.94 -1.05
C GLU A 34 3.44 -1.98 -1.55
N ALA A 35 3.88 -2.99 -2.29
CA ALA A 35 3.03 -4.06 -2.79
C ALA A 35 2.33 -4.81 -1.64
N ARG A 36 3.08 -5.20 -0.60
CA ARG A 36 2.51 -5.86 0.59
C ARG A 36 1.52 -4.97 1.34
N SER A 37 1.78 -3.66 1.40
CA SER A 37 0.89 -2.71 2.07
C SER A 37 -0.41 -2.50 1.29
N GLN A 38 -0.32 -2.42 -0.05
CA GLN A 38 -1.51 -2.38 -0.92
C GLN A 38 -2.34 -3.66 -0.77
N GLU A 39 -1.69 -4.83 -0.79
CA GLU A 39 -2.38 -6.11 -0.70
C GLU A 39 -3.10 -6.29 0.65
N LYS A 40 -2.47 -5.88 1.76
CA LYS A 40 -3.10 -5.91 3.09
C LYS A 40 -4.25 -4.91 3.22
N ARG A 41 -4.14 -3.71 2.63
CA ARG A 41 -5.25 -2.76 2.57
C ARG A 41 -6.42 -3.31 1.76
N LEU A 42 -6.13 -4.07 0.71
CA LEU A 42 -7.12 -4.72 -0.15
C LEU A 42 -7.65 -6.05 0.40
N GLN A 43 -7.05 -6.68 1.40
CA GLN A 43 -7.57 -7.94 1.97
C GLN A 43 -8.20 -7.78 3.36
N GLY A 44 -7.77 -6.79 4.14
CA GLY A 44 -8.27 -6.60 5.52
C GLY A 44 -9.57 -5.83 5.64
N THR A 45 -10.06 -5.19 4.58
CA THR A 45 -11.25 -4.32 4.62
C THR A 45 -12.04 -4.30 3.31
N TYR A 46 -11.54 -4.97 2.28
CA TYR A 46 -12.21 -5.01 0.99
C TYR A 46 -13.39 -5.95 1.10
N GLY A 47 -14.58 -5.39 0.92
CA GLY A 47 -15.79 -6.16 1.07
C GLY A 47 -16.33 -6.27 2.49
N THR A 48 -15.84 -5.50 3.47
CA THR A 48 -16.43 -5.48 4.82
C THR A 48 -16.72 -4.06 5.28
N CYS A 49 -17.94 -3.83 5.77
CA CYS A 49 -18.37 -2.52 6.25
C CYS A 49 -17.74 -2.18 7.61
N GLU A 50 -17.20 -0.96 7.75
CA GLU A 50 -16.65 -0.44 9.02
C GLU A 50 -17.67 -0.28 10.17
N ASN A 51 -18.97 -0.22 9.86
CA ASN A 51 -20.02 0.13 10.82
C ASN A 51 -20.85 -1.08 11.27
N CYS A 52 -21.17 -1.98 10.33
CA CYS A 52 -21.95 -3.18 10.62
C CYS A 52 -21.15 -4.48 10.53
N GLU A 53 -19.86 -4.42 10.16
CA GLU A 53 -18.99 -5.57 9.95
C GLU A 53 -19.54 -6.60 8.94
N GLY A 54 -20.58 -6.24 8.19
CA GLY A 54 -21.21 -7.06 7.16
C GLY A 54 -20.51 -6.94 5.80
N PRO A 55 -20.77 -7.87 4.87
CA PRO A 55 -20.17 -7.84 3.55
C PRO A 55 -20.64 -6.63 2.73
N ILE A 56 -19.71 -5.91 2.09
CA ILE A 56 -20.03 -4.89 1.08
C ILE A 56 -20.33 -5.62 -0.23
N GLY A 57 -21.54 -5.43 -0.76
CA GLY A 57 -21.96 -6.07 -2.00
C GLY A 57 -20.96 -5.89 -3.14
N GLU A 58 -20.68 -6.97 -3.85
CA GLU A 58 -19.67 -7.05 -4.92
C GLU A 58 -19.90 -6.01 -6.02
N GLU A 59 -21.18 -5.76 -6.34
CA GLU A 59 -21.59 -4.74 -7.32
C GLU A 59 -21.11 -3.33 -6.93
N ARG A 60 -21.07 -3.05 -5.61
CA ARG A 60 -20.59 -1.77 -5.10
C ARG A 60 -19.08 -1.68 -5.06
N LEU A 61 -18.37 -2.78 -4.78
CA LEU A 61 -16.91 -2.82 -4.90
C LEU A 61 -16.45 -2.72 -6.36
N ALA A 62 -17.24 -3.27 -7.29
CA ALA A 62 -16.99 -3.17 -8.72
C ALA A 62 -17.17 -1.72 -9.23
N ALA A 63 -18.17 -1.00 -8.72
CA ALA A 63 -18.38 0.41 -9.04
C ALA A 63 -17.39 1.35 -8.31
N LEU A 64 -17.11 1.07 -7.04
CA LEU A 64 -16.29 1.90 -6.14
C LEU A 64 -15.43 1.00 -5.24
N PRO A 65 -14.22 0.62 -5.68
CA PRO A 65 -13.33 -0.28 -4.94
C PRO A 65 -12.78 0.33 -3.65
N ALA A 66 -12.93 1.64 -3.45
CA ALA A 66 -12.52 2.35 -2.24
C ALA A 66 -13.65 2.50 -1.19
N ALA A 67 -14.82 1.88 -1.40
CA ALA A 67 -15.95 1.98 -0.47
C ALA A 67 -15.67 1.26 0.86
N THR A 68 -15.84 1.96 2.00
CA THR A 68 -15.57 1.44 3.36
C THR A 68 -16.82 1.10 4.18
N ARG A 69 -18.00 1.58 3.78
CA ARG A 69 -19.32 1.28 4.40
C ARG A 69 -20.17 0.43 3.46
N CYS A 70 -21.19 -0.30 3.89
CA CYS A 70 -22.18 -0.94 2.98
C CYS A 70 -23.22 0.09 2.45
N VAL A 71 -24.07 -0.31 1.50
CA VAL A 71 -25.14 0.57 0.95
C VAL A 71 -26.10 1.02 2.05
N GLU A 72 -26.47 0.12 2.95
CA GLU A 72 -27.42 0.41 4.03
C GLU A 72 -26.84 1.43 5.02
N CYS A 73 -25.62 1.21 5.52
CA CYS A 73 -24.95 2.16 6.41
C CYS A 73 -24.67 3.51 5.73
N GLN A 74 -24.40 3.53 4.42
CA GLN A 74 -24.24 4.78 3.67
C GLN A 74 -25.59 5.54 3.59
N ALA A 75 -26.68 4.84 3.25
CA ALA A 75 -28.01 5.44 3.15
C ALA A 75 -28.54 5.94 4.50
N ASP A 76 -28.26 5.23 5.60
CA ASP A 76 -28.62 5.68 6.95
C ASP A 76 -27.82 6.91 7.39
N TRP A 77 -26.54 7.01 7.01
CA TRP A 77 -25.70 8.18 7.25
C TRP A 77 -26.23 9.42 6.51
N GLU A 78 -26.64 9.26 5.24
CA GLU A 78 -27.26 10.31 4.44
C GLU A 78 -28.64 10.72 4.96
N ALA A 79 -29.40 9.77 5.52
CA ALA A 79 -30.70 10.01 6.13
C ALA A 79 -30.64 10.55 7.57
N GLY A 80 -29.44 10.72 8.14
CA GLY A 80 -29.25 11.22 9.50
C GLY A 80 -29.66 10.24 10.60
N ARG A 81 -29.77 8.94 10.30
CA ARG A 81 -30.10 7.89 11.26
C ARG A 81 -28.82 7.21 11.74
N THR A 82 -28.48 7.37 13.01
CA THR A 82 -27.19 6.91 13.58
C THR A 82 -27.21 5.49 14.16
N SER A 83 -28.19 4.65 13.80
CA SER A 83 -28.35 3.33 14.43
C SER A 83 -28.66 2.22 13.42
N HIS A 84 -27.68 1.86 12.59
CA HIS A 84 -27.77 0.64 11.78
C HIS A 84 -26.93 -0.48 12.44
N SER A 85 -27.60 -1.35 13.19
CA SER A 85 -27.01 -2.55 13.79
C SER A 85 -27.70 -3.77 13.18
N PRO A 86 -27.16 -4.40 12.12
CA PRO A 86 -27.69 -5.65 11.62
C PRO A 86 -27.03 -6.77 12.44
N ARG A 87 -27.65 -7.07 13.58
CA ARG A 87 -27.41 -8.33 14.29
C ARG A 87 -28.69 -9.14 14.25
N SER A 88 -28.80 -10.02 13.26
CA SER A 88 -29.60 -11.24 13.30
C SER A 88 -28.84 -12.37 12.63
#